data_AF-A0A2E4Y927-F1
#
_entry.id   AF-A0A2E4Y927-F1
#
_cell.length_a   1.000
_cell.length_b   1.000
_cell.length_c   1.000
_cell.angle_alpha   90.00
_cell.angle_beta   90.00
_cell.angle_gamma   90.00
#
_symmetry.space_group_name_H-M   'P 1'
#
loop_
_entity.id
_entity.type
_entity.pdbx_description
1 polymer ?
#
loop_
_entity_poly.entity_id
_entity_poly.type
_entity_poly.pdbx_seq_one_letter_code
_entity_poly.pdbx_strand_id
1 'polypeptide(L)'
;AQWDGNLKGKLTRNLGAELGVIGSPDLVNFKNGKLTTKFVENLPSPPYMWDVDKAKADRGKKIFDSACLKCHGRGKFIPLKLVGTDPNRALGLPKKATDVLRSQLRKTCKDQGDPECRIPDNDLVYPRWKRPGYTAQILDGIWARSPYLHNGSVPTLYHMLVPKERPKTFWRGNLKYNPEKVGYQYKTKQRKYGTAIYDTSVNGRSNRGHENIKVFFGGIDFSKEVGKREDLLEYLKTL
;
A
#
# COMPACT_ATOMS: atom_id res chain seq x y z
N ALA A 1 -6.96 -6.00 2.30
CA ALA A 1 -6.55 -6.63 1.03
C ALA A 1 -6.86 -5.70 -0.13
N GLN A 2 -6.04 -5.72 -1.18
CA GLN A 2 -6.22 -5.06 -2.47
C GLN A 2 -5.54 -3.70 -2.69
N TRP A 3 -4.56 -3.74 -3.59
CA TRP A 3 -3.76 -2.60 -4.04
C TRP A 3 -4.39 -1.86 -5.23
N ASP A 4 -5.06 -2.59 -6.11
CA ASP A 4 -5.58 -2.11 -7.40
C ASP A 4 -6.98 -1.46 -7.29
N GLY A 5 -7.60 -1.46 -6.11
CA GLY A 5 -8.83 -0.74 -5.82
C GLY A 5 -10.05 -1.18 -6.62
N ASN A 6 -10.21 -2.48 -6.94
CA ASN A 6 -11.46 -3.00 -7.51
C ASN A 6 -12.57 -3.14 -6.45
N LEU A 7 -12.25 -3.46 -5.19
CA LEU A 7 -13.21 -3.56 -4.07
C LEU A 7 -13.07 -2.28 -3.23
N LYS A 8 -13.91 -1.29 -3.52
CA LYS A 8 -13.85 0.03 -2.85
C LYS A 8 -14.50 0.01 -1.47
N GLY A 9 -15.57 -0.77 -1.32
CA GLY A 9 -16.27 -0.94 -0.05
C GLY A 9 -15.39 -1.62 0.99
N LYS A 10 -15.37 -1.12 2.22
CA LYS A 10 -14.57 -1.69 3.31
C LYS A 10 -15.01 -3.13 3.64
N LEU A 11 -16.33 -3.36 3.65
CA LEU A 11 -16.92 -4.70 3.81
C LEU A 11 -16.61 -5.60 2.62
N THR A 12 -16.88 -5.15 1.38
CA THR A 12 -16.67 -5.97 0.17
C THR A 12 -15.20 -6.37 0.00
N ARG A 13 -14.28 -5.50 0.41
CA ARG A 13 -12.84 -5.79 0.47
C ARG A 13 -12.50 -6.91 1.45
N ASN A 14 -13.13 -6.94 2.62
CA ASN A 14 -12.91 -8.00 3.62
C ASN A 14 -13.54 -9.31 3.16
N LEU A 15 -14.77 -9.28 2.65
CA LEU A 15 -15.44 -10.46 2.07
C LEU A 15 -14.67 -11.02 0.87
N GLY A 16 -14.10 -10.16 0.02
CA GLY A 16 -13.26 -10.59 -1.10
C GLY A 16 -11.94 -11.21 -0.66
N ALA A 17 -11.37 -10.76 0.46
CA ALA A 17 -10.19 -11.40 1.06
C ALA A 17 -10.53 -12.79 1.60
N GLU A 18 -11.65 -12.91 2.32
CA GLU A 18 -12.14 -14.17 2.87
C GLU A 18 -12.47 -15.17 1.75
N LEU A 19 -13.23 -14.73 0.74
CA LEU A 19 -13.53 -15.54 -0.45
C LEU A 19 -12.26 -16.02 -1.15
N GLY A 20 -11.21 -15.18 -1.23
CA GLY A 20 -9.94 -15.56 -1.84
C GLY A 20 -9.16 -16.63 -1.08
N VAL A 21 -9.36 -16.75 0.24
CA VAL A 21 -8.73 -17.78 1.09
C VAL A 21 -9.56 -19.06 1.10
N ILE A 22 -10.88 -18.95 1.21
CA ILE A 22 -11.79 -20.08 1.40
C ILE A 22 -12.16 -20.74 0.05
N GLY A 23 -12.22 -19.97 -1.03
CA GLY A 23 -12.51 -20.47 -2.38
C GLY A 23 -13.99 -20.78 -2.67
N SER A 24 -14.87 -20.69 -1.67
CA SER A 24 -16.32 -20.90 -1.83
C SER A 24 -17.11 -19.77 -1.16
N PRO A 25 -18.10 -19.15 -1.84
CA PRO A 25 -18.93 -18.12 -1.25
C PRO A 25 -19.84 -18.64 -0.13
N ASP A 26 -20.18 -19.94 -0.14
CA ASP A 26 -21.06 -20.55 0.87
C ASP A 26 -20.39 -20.67 2.24
N LEU A 27 -19.06 -20.63 2.27
CA LEU A 27 -18.24 -20.75 3.46
C LEU A 27 -17.72 -19.39 3.95
N VAL A 28 -18.07 -18.28 3.26
CA VAL A 28 -17.75 -16.92 3.71
C VAL A 28 -18.64 -16.56 4.90
N ASN A 29 -18.03 -16.18 6.01
CA ASN A 29 -18.72 -15.76 7.22
C ASN A 29 -19.05 -14.26 7.14
N PHE A 30 -20.16 -13.94 6.48
CA PHE A 30 -20.60 -12.57 6.28
C PHE A 30 -20.75 -11.77 7.59
N LYS A 31 -21.32 -12.39 8.64
CA LYS A 31 -21.47 -11.76 9.97
C LYS A 31 -20.11 -11.38 10.57
N ASN A 32 -19.13 -12.27 10.49
CA ASN A 32 -17.76 -11.98 10.90
C ASN A 32 -17.12 -10.91 10.01
N GLY A 33 -17.36 -10.93 8.70
CA GLY A 33 -16.95 -9.87 7.78
C GLY A 33 -17.42 -8.49 8.24
N LYS A 34 -18.69 -8.35 8.61
CA LYS A 34 -19.26 -7.10 9.16
C LYS A 34 -18.60 -6.67 10.45
N LEU A 35 -18.47 -7.58 11.41
CA LEU A 35 -17.87 -7.30 12.71
C LEU A 35 -16.40 -6.88 12.57
N THR A 36 -15.62 -7.66 11.82
CA THR A 36 -14.20 -7.38 11.59
C THR A 36 -13.98 -6.11 10.79
N THR A 37 -14.82 -5.80 9.80
CA THR A 37 -14.78 -4.51 9.08
C THR A 37 -14.91 -3.34 10.04
N LYS A 38 -15.90 -3.34 10.93
CA LYS A 38 -16.06 -2.27 11.93
C LYS A 38 -14.89 -2.20 12.90
N PHE A 39 -14.36 -3.35 13.33
CA PHE A 39 -13.23 -3.43 14.24
C PHE A 39 -11.95 -2.83 13.63
N VAL A 40 -11.59 -3.23 12.40
CA VAL A 40 -10.32 -2.80 11.77
C VAL A 40 -10.35 -1.39 11.20
N GLU A 41 -11.52 -0.76 11.14
CA GLU A 41 -11.69 0.58 10.56
C GLU A 41 -11.06 1.71 11.39
N ASN A 42 -11.02 1.53 12.70
CA ASN A 42 -10.59 2.56 13.65
C ASN A 42 -9.38 2.12 14.49
N LEU A 43 -8.65 1.08 14.04
CA LEU A 43 -7.43 0.69 14.74
C LEU A 43 -6.37 1.79 14.58
N PRO A 44 -5.77 2.26 15.69
CA PRO A 44 -4.73 3.28 15.61
C PRO A 44 -3.47 2.70 14.94
N SER A 45 -2.70 3.57 14.28
CA SER A 45 -1.33 3.22 13.91
C SER A 45 -0.46 3.05 15.16
N PRO A 46 0.55 2.16 15.12
CA PRO A 46 1.51 2.08 16.22
C PRO A 46 2.33 3.37 16.30
N PRO A 47 2.53 3.94 17.50
CA PRO A 47 3.41 5.09 17.65
C PRO A 47 4.85 4.70 17.32
N TYR A 48 5.62 5.66 16.80
CA TYR A 48 7.05 5.46 16.60
C TYR A 48 7.72 5.12 17.93
N MET A 49 8.58 4.10 17.92
CA MET A 49 9.18 3.56 19.15
C MET A 49 10.40 4.33 19.66
N TRP A 50 10.90 5.30 18.90
CA TRP A 50 12.11 6.05 19.21
C TRP A 50 11.83 7.56 19.22
N ASP A 51 12.85 8.34 19.55
CA ASP A 51 12.76 9.79 19.56
C ASP A 51 12.49 10.35 18.15
N VAL A 52 11.73 11.44 18.14
CA VAL A 52 11.45 12.24 16.94
C VAL A 52 11.93 13.66 17.19
N ASP A 53 12.70 14.20 16.26
CA ASP A 53 12.99 15.63 16.22
C ASP A 53 11.73 16.39 15.79
N LYS A 54 11.03 16.96 16.78
CA LYS A 54 9.77 17.67 16.57
C LYS A 54 9.92 18.86 15.61
N ALA A 55 11.02 19.60 15.67
CA ALA A 55 11.24 20.76 14.82
C ALA A 55 11.42 20.34 13.35
N LYS A 56 12.15 19.24 13.09
CA LYS A 56 12.24 18.61 11.75
C LYS A 56 10.88 18.10 11.29
N ALA A 57 10.15 17.38 12.15
CA ALA A 57 8.82 16.85 11.82
C ALA A 57 7.81 17.96 11.47
N ASP A 58 7.81 19.08 12.19
CA ASP A 58 6.92 20.23 11.92
C ASP A 58 7.21 20.86 10.54
N ARG A 59 8.49 20.93 10.13
CA ARG A 59 8.86 21.36 8.77
C ARG A 59 8.47 20.29 7.73
N GLY A 60 8.68 19.03 8.05
CA GLY A 60 8.31 17.88 7.22
C GLY A 60 6.82 17.80 6.94
N LYS A 61 5.97 18.16 7.93
CA LYS A 61 4.52 18.24 7.76
C LYS A 61 4.13 19.19 6.63
N LYS A 62 4.75 20.37 6.55
CA LYS A 62 4.48 21.36 5.49
C LYS A 62 4.84 20.80 4.11
N ILE A 63 5.93 20.02 4.03
CA ILE A 63 6.32 19.32 2.81
C ILE A 63 5.28 18.24 2.46
N PHE A 64 4.86 17.44 3.44
CA PHE A 64 3.84 16.40 3.22
C PHE A 64 2.51 16.98 2.74
N ASP A 65 2.03 18.05 3.37
CA ASP A 65 0.76 18.70 3.04
C ASP A 65 0.77 19.21 1.58
N SER A 66 1.90 19.75 1.11
CA SER A 66 2.05 20.28 -0.24
C SER A 66 2.34 19.23 -1.32
N ALA A 67 3.17 18.21 -1.00
CA ALA A 67 3.65 17.25 -1.99
C ALA A 67 2.89 15.91 -2.00
N CYS A 68 2.40 15.45 -0.85
CA CYS A 68 1.96 14.07 -0.65
C CYS A 68 0.45 13.95 -0.39
N LEU A 69 -0.12 14.88 0.39
CA LEU A 69 -1.49 14.80 0.91
C LEU A 69 -2.56 14.66 -0.18
N LYS A 70 -2.36 15.30 -1.34
CA LYS A 70 -3.29 15.22 -2.50
C LYS A 70 -3.55 13.79 -2.99
N CYS A 71 -2.58 12.89 -2.84
CA CYS A 71 -2.71 11.48 -3.21
C CYS A 71 -3.00 10.60 -2.00
N HIS A 72 -2.29 10.82 -0.90
CA HIS A 72 -2.30 9.93 0.26
C HIS A 72 -3.39 10.23 1.30
N GLY A 73 -3.93 11.45 1.36
CA GLY A 73 -4.86 11.86 2.41
C GLY A 73 -6.24 11.20 2.37
N ARG A 74 -6.67 10.66 1.21
CA ARG A 74 -7.98 10.00 1.05
C ARG A 74 -7.92 8.71 0.23
N GLY A 75 -6.74 8.13 0.02
CA GLY A 75 -6.66 6.89 -0.77
C GLY A 75 -6.89 7.12 -2.27
N LYS A 76 -6.20 8.08 -2.90
CA LYS A 76 -6.47 8.40 -4.32
C LYS A 76 -6.07 7.23 -5.23
N PHE A 77 -6.93 6.89 -6.18
CA PHE A 77 -6.57 5.95 -7.25
C PHE A 77 -5.67 6.63 -8.30
N ILE A 78 -4.50 6.03 -8.57
CA ILE A 78 -3.51 6.51 -9.53
C ILE A 78 -3.40 5.50 -10.69
N PRO A 79 -3.65 5.92 -11.94
CA PRO A 79 -3.52 5.05 -13.11
C PRO A 79 -2.09 4.51 -13.26
N LEU A 80 -1.97 3.28 -13.76
CA LEU A 80 -0.70 2.59 -13.95
C LEU A 80 0.29 3.41 -14.81
N LYS A 81 -0.21 4.03 -15.89
CA LYS A 81 0.58 4.91 -16.77
C LYS A 81 1.19 6.12 -16.04
N LEU A 82 0.58 6.56 -14.94
CA LEU A 82 1.06 7.71 -14.16
C LEU A 82 2.00 7.26 -13.03
N VAL A 83 1.62 6.21 -12.28
CA VAL A 83 2.42 5.71 -11.14
C VAL A 83 3.66 4.95 -11.57
N GLY A 84 3.61 4.22 -12.70
CA GLY A 84 4.78 3.55 -13.28
C GLY A 84 5.37 2.42 -12.43
N THR A 85 4.70 1.98 -11.37
CA THR A 85 5.11 0.81 -10.57
C THR A 85 4.81 -0.48 -11.31
N ASP A 86 5.34 -1.61 -10.81
CA ASP A 86 5.13 -2.93 -11.41
C ASP A 86 3.67 -3.16 -11.83
N PRO A 87 3.38 -3.56 -13.09
CA PRO A 87 2.03 -3.59 -13.62
C PRO A 87 1.26 -4.87 -13.28
N ASN A 88 1.93 -5.95 -12.89
CA ASN A 88 1.33 -7.28 -12.89
C ASN A 88 0.11 -7.37 -11.98
N ARG A 89 0.19 -6.78 -10.78
CA ARG A 89 -0.93 -6.83 -9.84
C ARG A 89 -2.14 -6.08 -10.36
N ALA A 90 -1.96 -4.92 -11.00
CA ALA A 90 -3.05 -4.10 -11.55
C ALA A 90 -3.69 -4.70 -12.82
N LEU A 91 -2.96 -5.53 -13.56
CA LEU A 91 -3.44 -6.22 -14.77
C LEU A 91 -4.04 -7.60 -14.47
N GLY A 92 -3.83 -8.14 -13.27
CA GLY A 92 -4.23 -9.50 -12.90
C GLY A 92 -5.73 -9.78 -12.78
N LEU A 93 -6.61 -8.77 -12.90
CA LEU A 93 -8.06 -8.95 -12.85
C LEU A 93 -8.73 -8.49 -14.16
N PRO A 94 -8.68 -9.30 -15.23
CA PRO A 94 -9.34 -9.00 -16.50
C PRO A 94 -10.87 -9.01 -16.37
N LYS A 95 -11.59 -8.60 -17.43
CA LYS A 95 -13.06 -8.53 -17.45
C LYS A 95 -13.72 -9.83 -16.97
N LYS A 96 -13.33 -10.98 -17.53
CA LYS A 96 -13.91 -12.29 -17.16
C LYS A 96 -13.74 -12.60 -15.67
N ALA A 97 -12.54 -12.35 -15.12
CA ALA A 97 -12.27 -12.55 -13.70
C ALA A 97 -13.04 -11.56 -12.81
N THR A 98 -13.22 -10.32 -13.28
CA THR A 98 -14.04 -9.30 -12.60
C THR A 98 -15.49 -9.76 -12.50
N ASP A 99 -16.06 -10.27 -13.59
CA ASP A 99 -17.46 -10.73 -13.64
C ASP A 99 -17.65 -11.97 -12.75
N VAL A 100 -16.70 -12.91 -12.76
CA VAL A 100 -16.70 -14.07 -11.85
C VAL A 100 -16.62 -13.62 -10.39
N LEU A 101 -15.66 -12.75 -10.04
CA LEU A 101 -15.50 -12.26 -8.67
C LEU A 101 -16.77 -11.55 -8.17
N ARG A 102 -17.39 -10.72 -9.02
CA ARG A 102 -18.65 -10.05 -8.68
C ARG A 102 -19.76 -11.05 -8.40
N SER A 103 -19.93 -12.06 -9.26
CA SER A 103 -20.92 -13.12 -9.07
C SER A 103 -20.70 -13.91 -7.78
N GLN A 104 -19.45 -14.26 -7.47
CA GLN A 104 -19.12 -14.99 -6.24
C GLN A 104 -19.35 -14.13 -5.00
N LEU A 105 -18.92 -12.87 -5.01
CA LEU A 105 -19.16 -11.94 -3.90
C LEU A 105 -20.65 -11.73 -3.62
N ARG A 106 -21.49 -11.66 -4.65
CA ARG A 106 -22.94 -11.53 -4.49
C ARG A 106 -23.53 -12.71 -3.71
N LYS A 107 -22.97 -13.92 -3.87
CA LYS A 107 -23.42 -15.13 -3.17
C LYS A 107 -22.98 -15.20 -1.70
N THR A 108 -22.04 -14.36 -1.28
CA THR A 108 -21.52 -14.39 0.10
C THR A 108 -22.52 -13.90 1.14
N CYS A 109 -23.53 -13.12 0.73
CA CYS A 109 -24.65 -12.79 1.61
C CYS A 109 -25.94 -13.45 1.14
N LYS A 110 -26.57 -14.21 2.05
CA LYS A 110 -27.83 -14.91 1.82
C LYS A 110 -29.05 -14.16 2.39
N ASP A 111 -28.83 -13.25 3.34
CA ASP A 111 -29.88 -12.45 3.96
C ASP A 111 -30.17 -11.18 3.14
N GLN A 112 -31.20 -11.24 2.29
CA GLN A 112 -31.64 -10.08 1.50
C GLN A 112 -32.32 -8.98 2.34
N GLY A 113 -32.70 -9.31 3.58
CA GLY A 113 -33.22 -8.36 4.56
C GLY A 113 -32.15 -7.38 5.05
N ASP A 114 -30.88 -7.80 5.11
CA ASP A 114 -29.76 -6.96 5.52
C ASP A 114 -29.38 -5.94 4.41
N PRO A 115 -29.45 -4.62 4.69
CA PRO A 115 -29.05 -3.58 3.73
C PRO A 115 -27.60 -3.71 3.25
N GLU A 116 -26.69 -4.26 4.07
CA GLU A 116 -25.28 -4.46 3.69
C GLU A 116 -25.11 -5.57 2.63
N CYS A 117 -26.17 -6.32 2.31
CA CYS A 117 -26.19 -7.32 1.24
C CYS A 117 -26.64 -6.75 -0.11
N ARG A 118 -27.22 -5.55 -0.11
CA ARG A 118 -27.78 -4.87 -1.28
C ARG A 118 -26.80 -3.86 -1.89
N ILE A 119 -25.51 -4.20 -1.91
CA ILE A 119 -24.46 -3.35 -2.49
C ILE A 119 -24.58 -3.36 -4.02
N PRO A 120 -24.61 -2.22 -4.73
CA PRO A 120 -24.66 -2.19 -6.19
C PRO A 120 -23.49 -2.95 -6.83
N ASP A 121 -23.71 -3.56 -8.00
CA ASP A 121 -22.68 -4.37 -8.71
C ASP A 121 -21.37 -3.62 -8.96
N ASN A 122 -21.47 -2.31 -9.26
CA ASN A 122 -20.32 -1.43 -9.48
C ASN A 122 -19.56 -1.10 -8.19
N ASP A 123 -20.21 -1.22 -7.03
CA ASP A 123 -19.62 -1.01 -5.70
C ASP A 123 -19.12 -2.32 -5.07
N LEU A 124 -19.63 -3.47 -5.53
CA LEU A 124 -19.06 -4.78 -5.24
C LEU A 124 -17.69 -4.93 -5.88
N VAL A 125 -17.61 -4.79 -7.21
CA VAL A 125 -16.34 -4.91 -7.96
C VAL A 125 -16.30 -3.87 -9.09
N TYR A 126 -15.49 -2.84 -8.86
CA TYR A 126 -15.21 -1.78 -9.81
C TYR A 126 -14.34 -2.28 -10.97
N PRO A 127 -14.68 -2.00 -12.24
CA PRO A 127 -14.00 -2.58 -13.41
C PRO A 127 -12.66 -1.89 -13.72
N ARG A 128 -11.62 -2.11 -12.90
CA ARG A 128 -10.31 -1.45 -13.08
C ARG A 128 -9.55 -1.92 -14.31
N TRP A 129 -9.92 -3.04 -14.93
CA TRP A 129 -9.33 -3.48 -16.20
C TRP A 129 -9.44 -2.42 -17.32
N LYS A 130 -10.44 -1.52 -17.28
CA LYS A 130 -10.56 -0.39 -18.22
C LYS A 130 -9.52 0.71 -17.98
N ARG A 131 -9.03 0.84 -16.74
CA ARG A 131 -8.08 1.86 -16.31
C ARG A 131 -7.26 1.31 -15.13
N PRO A 132 -6.31 0.41 -15.38
CA PRO A 132 -5.56 -0.27 -14.32
C PRO A 132 -4.69 0.74 -13.56
N GLY A 133 -4.36 0.43 -12.32
CA GLY A 133 -3.61 1.32 -11.45
C GLY A 133 -3.64 0.85 -10.00
N TYR A 134 -3.21 1.74 -9.11
CA TYR A 134 -3.07 1.46 -7.69
C TYR A 134 -3.68 2.55 -6.83
N THR A 135 -4.16 2.18 -5.66
CA THR A 135 -4.61 3.13 -4.64
C THR A 135 -3.41 3.61 -3.84
N ALA A 136 -3.19 4.92 -3.81
CA ALA A 136 -2.20 5.55 -2.93
C ALA A 136 -2.68 5.41 -1.49
N GLN A 137 -2.16 4.41 -0.76
CA GLN A 137 -2.62 4.09 0.60
C GLN A 137 -2.44 5.27 1.55
N ILE A 138 -3.31 5.36 2.57
CA ILE A 138 -3.09 6.26 3.70
C ILE A 138 -1.81 5.82 4.42
N LEU A 139 -1.02 6.80 4.86
CA LEU A 139 0.34 6.61 5.38
C LEU A 139 0.41 6.52 6.91
N ASP A 140 -0.72 6.30 7.59
CA ASP A 140 -0.71 6.06 9.03
C ASP A 140 0.12 4.78 9.32
N GLY A 141 1.00 4.87 10.32
CA GLY A 141 1.97 3.85 10.69
C GLY A 141 2.97 3.52 9.58
N ILE A 142 3.18 4.39 8.58
CA ILE A 142 4.00 4.07 7.42
C ILE A 142 5.42 3.68 7.81
N TRP A 143 5.96 4.27 8.88
CA TRP A 143 7.29 3.95 9.40
C TRP A 143 7.47 2.45 9.68
N ALA A 144 6.41 1.74 10.08
CA ALA A 144 6.43 0.32 10.44
C ALA A 144 6.13 -0.63 9.26
N ARG A 145 5.84 -0.10 8.07
CA ARG A 145 5.27 -0.87 6.94
C ARG A 145 6.28 -1.20 5.83
N SER A 146 7.56 -1.05 6.12
CA SER A 146 8.64 -1.46 5.22
C SER A 146 8.63 -2.99 5.00
N PRO A 147 8.92 -3.50 3.78
CA PRO A 147 9.22 -2.75 2.55
C PRO A 147 7.98 -2.18 1.85
N TYR A 148 8.20 -1.12 1.07
CA TYR A 148 7.20 -0.28 0.43
C TYR A 148 6.90 -0.69 -1.02
N LEU A 149 5.88 -0.04 -1.60
CA LEU A 149 5.16 -0.42 -2.82
C LEU A 149 4.35 -1.71 -2.65
N HIS A 150 3.43 -1.97 -3.59
CA HIS A 150 2.49 -3.09 -3.50
C HIS A 150 3.15 -4.47 -3.50
N ASN A 151 4.37 -4.56 -4.02
CA ASN A 151 5.17 -5.79 -4.14
C ASN A 151 6.33 -5.86 -3.13
N GLY A 152 6.48 -4.85 -2.25
CA GLY A 152 7.53 -4.81 -1.24
C GLY A 152 8.94 -4.72 -1.84
N SER A 153 9.10 -3.96 -2.92
CA SER A 153 10.33 -3.84 -3.71
C SER A 153 11.24 -2.67 -3.31
N VAL A 154 10.79 -1.80 -2.40
CA VAL A 154 11.57 -0.65 -1.93
C VAL A 154 11.78 -0.75 -0.41
N PRO A 155 13.02 -0.88 0.10
CA PRO A 155 13.23 -1.29 1.48
C PRO A 155 13.04 -0.20 2.54
N THR A 156 13.20 1.08 2.21
CA THR A 156 13.12 2.15 3.23
C THR A 156 12.42 3.38 2.66
N LEU A 157 11.87 4.28 3.51
CA LEU A 157 11.23 5.50 3.02
C LEU A 157 12.23 6.42 2.33
N TYR A 158 13.49 6.43 2.79
CA TYR A 158 14.57 7.08 2.07
C TYR A 158 14.60 6.66 0.58
N HIS A 159 14.52 5.35 0.28
CA HIS A 159 14.53 4.86 -1.10
C HIS A 159 13.22 5.11 -1.85
N MET A 160 12.12 5.41 -1.15
CA MET A 160 10.90 5.92 -1.80
C MET A 160 11.14 7.33 -2.35
N LEU A 161 11.82 8.18 -1.57
CA LEU A 161 12.12 9.58 -1.91
C LEU A 161 13.31 9.74 -2.86
N VAL A 162 14.23 8.78 -2.87
CA VAL A 162 15.44 8.80 -3.72
C VAL A 162 15.47 7.57 -4.64
N PRO A 163 14.64 7.52 -5.69
CA PRO A 163 14.50 6.32 -6.54
C PRO A 163 15.80 5.83 -7.17
N LYS A 164 16.70 6.76 -7.49
CA LYS A 164 18.02 6.51 -8.11
C LYS A 164 18.90 5.59 -7.26
N GLU A 165 18.67 5.55 -5.95
CA GLU A 165 19.44 4.75 -4.99
C GLU A 165 18.73 3.45 -4.57
N ARG A 166 17.57 3.14 -5.15
CA ARG A 166 16.85 1.90 -4.84
C ARG A 166 17.75 0.69 -5.15
N PRO A 167 17.96 -0.22 -4.19
CA PRO A 167 18.77 -1.40 -4.44
C PRO A 167 18.09 -2.32 -5.44
N LYS A 168 18.88 -2.92 -6.35
CA LYS A 168 18.41 -3.97 -7.27
C LYS A 168 18.18 -5.31 -6.55
N THR A 169 18.98 -5.57 -5.53
CA THR A 169 18.86 -6.77 -4.69
C THR A 169 19.02 -6.37 -3.22
N PHE A 170 18.22 -6.99 -2.35
CA PHE A 170 18.31 -6.77 -0.91
C PHE A 170 17.74 -7.94 -0.12
N TRP A 171 18.13 -8.07 1.15
CA TRP A 171 17.59 -9.11 2.01
C TRP A 171 16.21 -8.72 2.55
N ARG A 172 15.29 -9.67 2.65
CA ARG A 172 14.02 -9.56 3.40
C ARG A 172 14.06 -10.48 4.60
N GLY A 173 13.18 -10.23 5.58
CA GLY A 173 13.08 -11.04 6.80
C GLY A 173 14.04 -10.64 7.92
N ASN A 174 14.80 -9.54 7.76
CA ASN A 174 15.62 -9.00 8.83
C ASN A 174 14.74 -8.20 9.80
N LEU A 175 14.81 -8.53 11.10
CA LEU A 175 14.03 -7.87 12.15
C LEU A 175 14.67 -6.56 12.65
N LYS A 176 15.93 -6.29 12.27
CA LYS A 176 16.59 -5.03 12.64
C LYS A 176 16.00 -3.85 11.89
N TYR A 177 15.77 -2.75 12.59
CA TYR A 177 15.24 -1.51 12.04
C TYR A 177 16.36 -0.47 11.82
N ASN A 178 16.24 0.34 10.78
CA ASN A 178 17.09 1.48 10.49
C ASN A 178 16.28 2.78 10.67
N PRO A 179 16.46 3.51 11.78
CA PRO A 179 15.70 4.74 12.06
C PRO A 179 16.10 5.92 11.15
N GLU A 180 17.33 5.95 10.64
CA GLU A 180 17.82 7.00 9.73
C GLU A 180 17.12 6.93 8.37
N LYS A 181 17.00 5.72 7.80
CA LYS A 181 16.37 5.51 6.49
C LYS A 181 14.88 5.18 6.55
N VAL A 182 14.35 4.96 7.76
CA VAL A 182 12.97 4.61 8.10
C VAL A 182 12.49 3.35 7.35
N GLY A 183 12.95 2.20 7.85
CA GLY A 183 12.59 0.87 7.35
C GLY A 183 13.51 -0.19 7.93
N TYR A 184 13.34 -1.44 7.55
CA TYR A 184 14.22 -2.50 8.07
C TYR A 184 15.62 -2.44 7.45
N GLN A 185 16.60 -3.02 8.14
CA GLN A 185 17.98 -3.10 7.68
C GLN A 185 18.12 -4.11 6.52
N TYR A 186 18.09 -3.58 5.31
CA TYR A 186 18.05 -4.34 4.06
C TYR A 186 19.41 -4.88 3.56
N LYS A 187 20.51 -4.26 4.02
CA LYS A 187 21.87 -4.77 3.79
C LYS A 187 22.31 -5.59 5.00
N THR A 188 22.59 -6.86 4.78
CA THR A 188 23.28 -7.74 5.75
C THR A 188 24.33 -8.55 5.00
N LYS A 189 25.49 -8.75 5.63
CA LYS A 189 26.61 -9.52 5.07
C LYS A 189 26.39 -11.03 5.20
N GLN A 190 25.47 -11.47 6.05
CA GLN A 190 25.25 -12.88 6.37
C GLN A 190 23.80 -13.27 6.14
N ARG A 191 23.60 -14.44 5.51
CA ARG A 191 22.30 -15.11 5.45
C ARG A 191 21.93 -15.54 6.86
N LYS A 192 20.91 -14.93 7.43
CA LYS A 192 20.32 -15.36 8.70
C LYS A 192 19.14 -16.30 8.44
N TYR A 193 18.85 -17.21 9.36
CA TYR A 193 17.65 -18.03 9.29
C TYR A 193 16.42 -17.13 9.12
N GLY A 194 15.50 -17.51 8.21
CA GLY A 194 14.32 -16.71 7.87
C GLY A 194 14.55 -15.52 6.92
N THR A 195 15.78 -15.31 6.42
CA THR A 195 16.07 -14.26 5.43
C THR A 195 16.12 -14.79 3.99
N ALA A 196 15.67 -13.97 3.04
CA ALA A 196 15.69 -14.29 1.61
C ALA A 196 16.11 -13.08 0.77
N ILE A 197 16.84 -13.31 -0.32
CA ILE A 197 17.17 -12.25 -1.28
C ILE A 197 15.93 -11.91 -2.10
N TYR A 198 15.64 -10.62 -2.19
CA TYR A 198 14.65 -10.05 -3.09
C TYR A 198 15.39 -9.40 -4.26
N ASP A 199 15.12 -9.87 -5.47
CA ASP A 199 15.69 -9.37 -6.72
C ASP A 199 14.59 -8.66 -7.53
N THR A 200 14.82 -7.39 -7.82
CA THR A 200 13.85 -6.50 -8.50
C THR A 200 13.84 -6.68 -10.01
N SER A 201 14.74 -7.50 -10.58
CA SER A 201 14.73 -7.86 -12.00
C SER A 201 13.71 -8.95 -12.34
N VAL A 202 13.27 -9.71 -11.33
CA VAL A 202 12.27 -10.77 -11.49
C VAL A 202 10.90 -10.16 -11.81
N ASN A 203 10.18 -10.81 -12.73
CA ASN A 203 8.84 -10.39 -13.12
C ASN A 203 7.89 -10.26 -11.90
N GLY A 204 7.20 -9.13 -11.75
CA GLY A 204 6.33 -8.82 -10.61
C GLY A 204 7.06 -8.16 -9.42
N ARG A 205 8.40 -8.05 -9.48
CA ARG A 205 9.23 -7.52 -8.39
C ARG A 205 9.87 -6.16 -8.70
N SER A 206 9.44 -5.49 -9.77
CA SER A 206 10.03 -4.21 -10.16
C SER A 206 9.94 -3.19 -9.03
N ASN A 207 11.06 -2.51 -8.76
CA ASN A 207 11.18 -1.40 -7.81
C ASN A 207 11.01 -0.02 -8.47
N ARG A 208 10.46 0.02 -9.69
CA ARG A 208 10.22 1.26 -10.44
C ARG A 208 8.93 1.94 -9.98
N GLY A 209 8.77 3.19 -10.40
CA GLY A 209 7.53 3.95 -10.25
C GLY A 209 7.47 4.76 -8.98
N HIS A 210 6.51 5.69 -8.93
CA HIS A 210 6.44 6.74 -7.90
C HIS A 210 7.72 7.59 -7.88
N GLU A 211 8.17 8.04 -9.06
CA GLU A 211 9.48 8.71 -9.24
C GLU A 211 9.37 10.09 -9.89
N ASN A 212 8.26 10.39 -10.55
CA ASN A 212 8.08 11.67 -11.21
C ASN A 212 8.05 12.80 -10.16
N ILE A 213 9.09 13.61 -10.14
CA ILE A 213 9.31 14.68 -9.16
C ILE A 213 8.14 15.67 -9.11
N LYS A 214 7.63 16.10 -10.27
CA LYS A 214 6.51 17.06 -10.34
C LYS A 214 5.20 16.47 -9.82
N VAL A 215 4.94 15.19 -10.11
CA VAL A 215 3.66 14.53 -9.78
C VAL A 215 3.63 13.99 -8.36
N PHE A 216 4.71 13.35 -7.91
CA PHE A 216 4.74 12.60 -6.64
C PHE A 216 5.50 13.31 -5.52
N PHE A 217 6.39 14.27 -5.85
CA PHE A 217 7.22 14.97 -4.88
C PHE A 217 6.98 16.49 -4.85
N GLY A 218 5.89 16.97 -5.46
CA GLY A 218 5.54 18.40 -5.45
C GLY A 218 6.59 19.30 -6.11
N GLY A 219 7.44 18.75 -6.99
CA GLY A 219 8.55 19.48 -7.61
C GLY A 219 9.87 19.43 -6.84
N ILE A 220 9.92 18.79 -5.66
CA ILE A 220 11.10 18.70 -4.80
C ILE A 220 11.99 17.54 -5.26
N ASP A 221 13.27 17.80 -5.55
CA ASP A 221 14.25 16.75 -5.82
C ASP A 221 14.93 16.35 -4.51
N PHE A 222 14.34 15.38 -3.80
CA PHE A 222 14.88 14.86 -2.54
C PHE A 222 16.28 14.21 -2.66
N SER A 223 16.80 13.96 -3.87
CA SER A 223 18.20 13.56 -4.03
C SER A 223 19.19 14.73 -3.88
N LYS A 224 18.72 15.97 -4.07
CA LYS A 224 19.51 17.20 -3.95
C LYS A 224 19.15 18.00 -2.70
N GLU A 225 17.88 18.01 -2.33
CA GLU A 225 17.34 18.78 -1.20
C GLU A 225 17.35 17.94 0.08
N VAL A 226 18.56 17.61 0.57
CA VAL A 226 18.77 16.70 1.71
C VAL A 226 18.02 17.14 2.96
N GLY A 227 18.05 18.44 3.30
CA GLY A 227 17.33 18.95 4.48
C GLY A 227 15.81 18.72 4.39
N LYS A 228 15.20 18.97 3.23
CA LYS A 228 13.77 18.69 3.00
C LYS A 228 13.45 17.20 3.06
N ARG A 229 14.36 16.35 2.56
CA ARG A 229 14.22 14.90 2.65
C ARG A 229 14.23 14.44 4.11
N GLU A 230 15.17 14.93 4.92
CA GLU A 230 15.27 14.59 6.34
C GLU A 230 14.05 15.08 7.12
N ASP A 231 13.64 16.34 6.90
CA ASP A 231 12.43 16.90 7.52
C ASP A 231 11.20 16.03 7.20
N LEU A 232 11.01 15.66 5.92
CA LEU A 232 9.90 14.78 5.51
C LEU A 232 10.00 13.38 6.13
N LEU A 233 11.19 12.76 6.14
CA LEU A 233 11.38 11.46 6.79
C LEU A 233 11.03 11.52 8.27
N GLU A 234 11.40 12.61 8.95
CA GLU A 234 11.08 12.82 10.36
C GLU A 234 9.57 12.93 10.58
N TYR A 235 8.87 13.67 9.73
CA TYR A 235 7.41 13.74 9.79
C TYR A 235 6.76 12.38 9.54
N LEU A 236 7.26 11.59 8.59
CA LEU A 236 6.71 10.26 8.30
C LEU A 236 6.89 9.26 9.47
N LYS A 237 7.78 9.52 10.43
CA LYS A 237 7.85 8.76 11.69
C LYS A 237 6.63 9.04 12.58
N THR A 238 6.02 10.22 12.48
CA THR A 238 4.91 10.65 13.35
C THR A 238 3.53 10.18 12.89
N LEU A 239 3.43 9.54 11.73
CA LEU A 239 2.19 9.02 11.15
C LEU A 239 1.88 7.59 11.61
#